data_AF-A0A950CQB4-F1
#
_entry.id   AF-A0A950CQB4-F1
#
_cell.length_a   1.000
_cell.length_b   1.000
_cell.length_c   1.000
_cell.angle_alpha   90.00
_cell.angle_beta   90.00
_cell.angle_gamma   90.00
#
_symmetry.space_group_name_H-M   'P 1'
#
loop_
_entity.id
_entity.type
_entity.pdbx_description
1 polymer ?
#
loop_
_entity_poly.entity_id
_entity_poly.type
_entity_poly.pdbx_seq_one_letter_code
_entity_poly.pdbx_strand_id
1 'polypeptide(L)'
;MADTERYTTLQNTLQDKIARAHEEVRKPLSSDEVAKIVRQVVESLEGDVSPADLRFYSELEELARYIRQAKHEIAAIKPKDISTNYIPSATDELDAVVGATEDATNKIMDVCDEMSAIAETCSQETKDQLIGCTTKIFEACNFQDITGQRITKVVETLKHIDARIEAIVKAMGEEMHRGDGSREVKHVHAADPDKGLLNGPQLPQNAVTQDDIDRLLGN
;
A
#
# COMPACT_ATOMS: atom_id res chain seq x y z
N MET A 1 43.83 27.18 10.73
CA MET A 1 44.11 26.04 11.63
C MET A 1 43.14 26.02 12.80
N ALA A 2 43.07 27.06 13.65
CA ALA A 2 42.18 27.08 14.82
C ALA A 2 40.67 26.87 14.50
N ASP A 3 40.14 27.51 13.46
CA ASP A 3 38.72 27.35 13.07
C ASP A 3 38.39 25.95 12.49
N THR A 4 39.35 25.31 11.83
CA THR A 4 39.19 23.96 11.25
C THR A 4 39.21 22.89 12.34
N GLU A 5 40.09 23.04 13.34
CA GLU A 5 40.11 22.16 14.51
C GLU A 5 38.81 22.30 15.32
N ARG A 6 38.36 23.54 15.56
CA ARG A 6 37.09 23.83 16.26
C ARG A 6 35.88 23.21 15.54
N TYR A 7 35.83 23.32 14.21
CA TYR A 7 34.78 22.70 13.39
C TYR A 7 34.77 21.18 13.51
N THR A 8 35.95 20.55 13.47
CA THR A 8 36.10 19.10 13.62
C THR A 8 35.67 18.63 15.02
N THR A 9 36.03 19.39 16.06
CA THR A 9 35.59 19.11 17.43
C THR A 9 34.07 19.18 17.58
N LEU A 10 33.43 20.17 16.95
CA LEU A 10 31.97 20.30 16.92
C LEU A 10 31.29 19.12 16.24
N GLN A 11 31.80 18.73 15.07
CA GLN A 11 31.28 17.59 14.30
C GLN A 11 31.36 16.29 15.11
N ASN A 12 32.51 16.01 15.74
CA ASN A 12 32.72 14.81 16.55
C ASN A 12 31.82 14.81 17.79
N THR A 13 31.69 15.96 18.46
CA THR A 13 30.83 16.09 19.66
C THR A 13 29.35 15.86 19.32
N LEU A 14 28.89 16.38 18.18
CA LEU A 14 27.52 16.15 17.71
C LEU A 14 27.30 14.68 17.36
N GLN A 15 28.24 14.05 16.63
CA GLN A 15 28.17 12.62 16.30
C GLN A 15 28.08 11.74 17.55
N ASP A 16 28.91 12.00 18.57
CA ASP A 16 28.89 11.24 19.82
C ASP A 16 27.57 11.41 20.58
N LYS A 17 27.03 12.64 20.66
CA LYS A 17 25.74 12.86 21.34
C LYS A 17 24.58 12.23 20.61
N ILE A 18 24.56 12.27 19.27
CA ILE A 18 23.53 11.60 18.45
C ILE A 18 23.63 10.08 18.63
N ALA A 19 24.84 9.51 18.59
CA ALA A 19 25.05 8.07 18.76
C ALA A 19 24.56 7.58 20.13
N ARG A 20 24.90 8.30 21.20
CA ARG A 20 24.42 8.00 22.56
C ARG A 20 22.91 8.10 22.69
N ALA A 21 22.32 9.18 22.18
CA ALA A 21 20.87 9.36 22.22
C ALA A 21 20.14 8.27 21.44
N HIS A 22 20.69 7.82 20.31
CA HIS A 22 20.13 6.71 19.52
C HIS A 22 20.23 5.35 20.25
N GLU A 23 21.32 5.12 20.99
CA GLU A 23 21.55 3.90 21.77
C GLU A 23 20.63 3.82 23.01
N GLU A 24 20.38 4.96 23.68
CA GLU A 24 19.48 5.04 24.84
C GLU A 24 18.00 4.89 24.48
N VAL A 25 17.55 5.48 23.37
CA VAL A 25 16.12 5.59 23.05
C VAL A 25 15.59 4.35 22.31
N ARG A 26 16.45 3.54 21.67
CA ARG A 26 16.09 2.32 20.87
C ARG A 26 14.97 2.54 19.83
N LYS A 27 14.65 3.80 19.53
CA LYS A 27 13.66 4.28 18.57
C LYS A 27 14.26 5.49 17.84
N PRO A 28 13.76 5.83 16.64
CA PRO A 28 14.18 7.04 15.94
C PRO A 28 13.98 8.27 16.83
N LEU A 29 15.02 9.10 16.98
CA LEU A 29 14.92 10.36 17.71
C LEU A 29 13.92 11.29 17.01
N SER A 30 13.05 11.90 17.80
CA SER A 30 12.12 12.92 17.31
C SER A 30 12.88 14.19 16.87
N SER A 31 12.23 14.99 16.01
CA SER A 31 12.80 16.26 15.56
C SER A 31 13.12 17.20 16.73
N ASP A 32 12.31 17.16 17.79
CA ASP A 32 12.49 17.99 18.99
C ASP A 32 13.67 17.53 19.85
N GLU A 33 13.90 16.22 19.96
CA GLU A 33 15.07 15.66 20.66
C GLU A 33 16.37 16.01 19.94
N VAL A 34 16.41 15.86 18.62
CA VAL A 34 17.56 16.29 17.81
C VAL A 34 17.81 17.79 17.96
N ALA A 35 16.76 18.62 17.89
CA ALA A 35 16.89 20.06 18.10
C ALA A 35 17.37 20.43 19.51
N LYS A 36 16.98 19.66 20.54
CA LYS A 36 17.45 19.84 21.92
C LYS A 36 18.93 19.46 22.08
N ILE A 37 19.36 18.36 21.48
CA ILE A 37 20.77 17.94 21.48
C ILE A 37 21.63 18.99 20.79
N VAL A 38 21.20 19.49 19.63
CA VAL A 38 21.88 20.56 18.89
C VAL A 38 22.00 21.81 19.76
N ARG A 39 20.90 22.28 20.38
CA ARG A 39 20.93 23.42 21.32
C ARG A 39 21.89 23.22 22.49
N GLN A 40 21.98 22.02 23.04
CA GLN A 40 22.91 21.73 24.14
C GLN A 40 24.39 21.69 23.71
N VAL A 41 24.71 21.27 22.48
CA VAL A 41 26.08 21.36 21.93
C VAL A 41 26.47 22.83 21.75
N VAL A 42 25.51 23.61 21.27
CA VAL A 42 25.59 25.05 21.04
C VAL A 42 25.80 25.83 22.33
N GLU A 43 24.99 25.57 23.36
CA GLU A 43 25.11 26.21 24.67
C GLU A 43 26.39 25.82 25.41
N SER A 44 26.98 24.66 25.09
CA SER A 44 28.27 24.24 25.63
C SER A 44 29.47 24.96 25.00
N LEU A 45 29.25 25.80 23.98
CA LEU A 45 30.27 26.70 23.43
C LEU A 45 30.30 28.00 24.26
N GLU A 46 31.12 28.07 25.29
CA GLU A 46 31.41 29.33 26.00
C GLU A 46 32.45 30.16 25.21
N GLY A 47 32.12 31.41 24.87
CA GLY A 47 33.03 32.39 24.25
C GLY A 47 32.45 33.16 23.05
N ASP A 48 33.27 34.01 22.41
CA ASP A 48 32.91 34.70 21.16
C ASP A 48 32.57 33.68 20.06
N VAL A 49 31.42 33.88 19.41
CA VAL A 49 30.92 33.05 18.31
C VAL A 49 31.92 33.10 17.16
N SER A 50 32.56 31.98 16.83
CA SER A 50 33.48 31.93 15.69
C SER A 50 32.70 31.87 14.37
N PRO A 51 33.27 32.39 13.26
CA PRO A 51 32.78 32.12 11.91
C PRO A 51 32.59 30.62 11.60
N ALA A 52 33.37 29.73 12.22
CA ALA A 52 33.23 28.29 12.08
C ALA A 52 31.94 27.75 12.73
N ASP A 53 31.55 28.32 13.88
CA ASP A 53 30.31 27.95 14.54
C ASP A 53 29.13 28.38 13.66
N LEU A 54 29.12 29.63 13.16
CA LEU A 54 28.06 30.15 12.28
C LEU A 54 27.87 29.32 11.01
N ARG A 55 28.96 28.83 10.42
CA ARG A 55 28.89 27.90 9.27
C ARG A 55 28.23 26.59 9.66
N PHE A 56 28.65 25.98 10.76
CA PHE A 56 28.06 24.75 11.27
C PHE A 56 26.55 24.92 11.58
N TYR A 57 26.14 26.04 12.18
CA TYR A 57 24.72 26.36 12.36
C TYR A 57 23.96 26.44 11.04
N SER A 58 24.53 27.14 10.04
CA SER A 58 23.87 27.30 8.74
C SER A 58 23.65 25.96 8.04
N GLU A 59 24.61 25.04 8.14
CA GLU A 59 24.52 23.69 7.59
C GLU A 59 23.48 22.84 8.33
N LEU A 60 23.44 22.91 9.66
CA LEU A 60 22.40 22.24 10.46
C LEU A 60 21.00 22.80 10.19
N GLU A 61 20.87 24.10 9.99
CA GLU A 61 19.61 24.75 9.65
C GLU A 61 19.13 24.36 8.25
N GLU A 62 20.04 24.28 7.28
CA GLU A 62 19.74 23.78 5.93
C GLU A 62 19.29 22.32 5.95
N LEU A 63 20.01 21.46 6.68
CA LEU A 63 19.62 20.06 6.87
C LEU A 63 18.25 19.93 7.56
N ALA A 64 18.00 20.72 8.61
CA ALA A 64 16.71 20.71 9.31
C ALA A 64 15.56 21.22 8.44
N ARG A 65 15.81 22.19 7.53
CA ARG A 65 14.83 22.62 6.53
C ARG A 65 14.56 21.51 5.52
N TYR A 66 15.60 20.86 5.00
CA TYR A 66 15.46 19.75 4.06
C TYR A 66 14.64 18.59 4.66
N ILE A 67 14.93 18.19 5.90
CA ILE A 67 14.18 17.14 6.60
C ILE A 67 12.71 17.55 6.77
N ARG A 68 12.41 18.80 7.17
CA ARG A 68 11.03 19.29 7.29
C ARG A 68 10.28 19.27 5.96
N GLN A 69 10.94 19.67 4.87
CA GLN A 69 10.37 19.62 3.53
C GLN A 69 10.07 18.19 3.09
N ALA A 70 11.02 17.26 3.26
CA ALA A 70 10.80 15.85 2.97
C ALA A 70 9.66 15.24 3.80
N LYS A 71 9.56 15.61 5.09
CA LYS A 71 8.42 15.23 5.94
C LYS A 71 7.09 15.73 5.38
N HIS A 72 7.05 16.98 4.91
CA HIS A 72 5.84 17.55 4.34
C HIS A 72 5.43 16.87 3.03
N GLU A 73 6.38 16.61 2.13
CA GLU A 73 6.14 15.92 0.86
C GLU A 73 5.64 14.48 1.07
N ILE A 74 6.23 13.74 2.02
CA ILE A 74 5.78 12.38 2.33
C ILE A 74 4.39 12.40 3.00
N ALA A 75 4.11 13.37 3.87
CA ALA A 75 2.77 13.53 4.43
C ALA A 75 1.72 13.84 3.35
N ALA A 76 2.09 14.59 2.29
CA ALA A 76 1.21 14.90 1.17
C ALA A 76 0.84 13.68 0.31
N ILE A 77 1.66 12.62 0.31
CA ILE A 77 1.33 11.32 -0.31
C ILE A 77 0.17 10.63 0.42
N LYS A 78 -0.20 11.10 1.62
CA LYS A 78 -1.20 10.53 2.51
C LYS A 78 -0.99 9.01 2.71
N PRO A 79 0.16 8.61 3.28
CA PRO A 79 0.52 7.20 3.38
C PRO A 79 -0.51 6.39 4.20
N LYS A 80 -1.21 7.05 5.13
CA LYS A 80 -2.29 6.47 5.93
C LYS A 80 -3.52 6.11 5.09
N ASP A 81 -3.91 6.95 4.12
CA ASP A 81 -5.01 6.65 3.20
C ASP A 81 -4.66 5.46 2.30
N ILE A 82 -3.41 5.35 1.87
CA ILE A 82 -2.91 4.22 1.06
C ILE A 82 -2.98 2.92 1.85
N SER A 83 -2.48 2.93 3.08
CA SER A 83 -2.45 1.75 3.94
C SER A 83 -3.84 1.35 4.47
N THR A 84 -4.70 2.33 4.77
CA THR A 84 -6.00 2.07 5.42
C THR A 84 -7.11 1.80 4.41
N ASN A 85 -7.07 2.44 3.23
CA ASN A 85 -8.18 2.41 2.28
C ASN A 85 -7.79 1.76 0.95
N TYR A 86 -6.74 2.25 0.29
CA TYR A 86 -6.47 1.86 -1.10
C TYR A 86 -5.92 0.44 -1.27
N ILE A 87 -4.89 0.05 -0.50
CA ILE A 87 -4.29 -1.29 -0.61
C ILE A 87 -5.27 -2.38 -0.12
N PRO A 88 -5.95 -2.24 1.03
CA PRO A 88 -6.93 -3.23 1.46
C PRO A 88 -8.07 -3.39 0.46
N SER A 89 -8.67 -2.29 -0.02
CA SER A 89 -9.74 -2.35 -1.01
C SER A 89 -9.28 -2.99 -2.32
N ALA A 90 -8.10 -2.65 -2.83
CA ALA A 90 -7.59 -3.27 -4.05
C ALA A 90 -7.29 -4.76 -3.87
N THR A 91 -6.88 -5.17 -2.67
CA THR A 91 -6.67 -6.59 -2.34
C THR A 91 -7.98 -7.35 -2.31
N ASP A 92 -9.00 -6.80 -1.63
CA ASP A 92 -10.34 -7.42 -1.53
C ASP A 92 -10.99 -7.57 -2.92
N GLU A 93 -10.89 -6.55 -3.77
CA GLU A 93 -11.40 -6.60 -5.15
C GLU A 93 -10.66 -7.65 -6.00
N LEU A 94 -9.34 -7.77 -5.84
CA LEU A 94 -8.55 -8.79 -6.55
C LEU A 94 -8.91 -10.22 -6.08
N ASP A 95 -9.10 -10.43 -4.78
CA ASP A 95 -9.52 -11.71 -4.22
C ASP A 95 -10.95 -12.07 -4.71
N ALA A 96 -11.84 -11.09 -4.80
CA ALA A 96 -13.19 -11.27 -5.36
C ALA A 96 -13.17 -11.64 -6.84
N VAL A 97 -12.26 -11.04 -7.64
CA VAL A 97 -12.06 -11.41 -9.04
C VAL A 97 -11.59 -12.86 -9.14
N VAL A 98 -10.63 -13.30 -8.32
CA VAL A 98 -10.17 -14.70 -8.31
C VAL A 98 -11.33 -15.63 -8.03
N GLY A 99 -12.07 -15.41 -6.94
CA GLY A 99 -13.22 -16.25 -6.58
C GLY A 99 -14.29 -16.29 -7.68
N ALA A 100 -14.67 -15.14 -8.24
CA ALA A 100 -15.65 -15.09 -9.32
C ALA A 100 -15.19 -15.83 -10.59
N THR A 101 -13.89 -15.77 -10.91
CA THR A 101 -13.34 -16.50 -12.05
C THR A 101 -13.23 -18.01 -11.80
N GLU A 102 -12.99 -18.44 -10.56
CA GLU A 102 -13.05 -19.84 -10.17
C GLU A 102 -14.47 -20.39 -10.28
N ASP A 103 -15.44 -19.67 -9.73
CA ASP A 103 -16.86 -20.06 -9.78
C ASP A 103 -17.37 -20.13 -11.22
N ALA A 104 -17.01 -19.16 -12.06
CA ALA A 104 -17.37 -19.18 -13.48
C ALA A 104 -16.73 -20.38 -14.20
N THR A 105 -15.47 -20.67 -13.91
CA THR A 105 -14.75 -21.82 -14.47
C THR A 105 -15.43 -23.14 -14.09
N ASN A 106 -15.77 -23.32 -12.81
CA ASN A 106 -16.47 -24.52 -12.33
C ASN A 106 -17.82 -24.70 -13.04
N LYS A 107 -18.62 -23.63 -13.20
CA LYS A 107 -19.88 -23.70 -13.96
C LYS A 107 -19.68 -24.08 -15.42
N ILE A 108 -18.62 -23.60 -16.07
CA ILE A 108 -18.28 -24.00 -17.45
C ILE A 108 -17.96 -25.49 -17.51
N MET A 109 -17.21 -26.01 -16.52
CA MET A 109 -16.89 -27.44 -16.42
C MET A 109 -18.15 -28.29 -16.19
N ASP A 110 -19.05 -27.86 -15.30
CA ASP A 110 -20.32 -28.56 -15.06
C ASP A 110 -21.17 -28.67 -16.34
N VAL A 111 -21.28 -27.57 -17.10
CA VAL A 111 -21.99 -27.57 -18.39
C VAL A 111 -21.31 -28.49 -19.41
N CYS A 112 -19.98 -28.56 -19.40
CA CYS A 112 -19.22 -29.48 -20.25
C CYS A 112 -19.49 -30.95 -19.92
N ASP A 113 -19.69 -31.29 -18.64
CA ASP A 113 -20.08 -32.63 -18.21
C ASP A 113 -21.51 -32.96 -18.64
N GLU A 114 -22.44 -32.02 -18.51
CA GLU A 114 -23.82 -32.18 -19.03
C GLU A 114 -23.84 -32.40 -20.55
N MET A 115 -23.05 -31.62 -21.29
CA MET A 115 -22.89 -31.80 -22.74
C MET A 115 -22.35 -33.19 -23.09
N SER A 116 -21.41 -33.71 -22.28
CA SER A 116 -20.84 -35.04 -22.48
C SER A 116 -21.86 -36.15 -22.21
N ALA A 117 -22.72 -35.98 -21.22
CA ALA A 117 -23.84 -36.89 -20.95
C ALA A 117 -24.86 -36.90 -22.11
N ILE A 118 -25.21 -35.74 -22.66
CA ILE A 118 -26.10 -35.64 -23.83
C ILE A 118 -25.46 -36.27 -25.06
N ALA A 119 -24.15 -36.09 -25.25
CA ALA A 119 -23.41 -36.68 -26.37
C ALA A 119 -23.52 -38.22 -26.42
N GLU A 120 -23.76 -38.89 -25.29
CA GLU A 120 -23.97 -40.33 -25.23
C GLU A 120 -25.24 -40.80 -25.97
N THR A 121 -26.20 -39.91 -26.15
CA THR A 121 -27.47 -40.18 -26.85
C THR A 121 -27.38 -39.94 -28.36
N CYS A 122 -26.26 -39.37 -28.82
CA CYS A 122 -26.03 -39.02 -30.23
C CYS A 122 -25.40 -40.18 -31.03
N SER A 123 -25.28 -39.99 -32.34
CA SER A 123 -24.49 -40.89 -33.18
C SER A 123 -23.01 -40.89 -32.77
N GLN A 124 -22.29 -41.98 -33.06
CA GLN A 124 -20.87 -42.11 -32.69
C GLN A 124 -20.02 -40.94 -33.23
N GLU A 125 -20.22 -40.55 -34.49
CA GLU A 125 -19.49 -39.44 -35.12
C GLU A 125 -19.73 -38.11 -34.39
N THR A 126 -20.98 -37.79 -34.05
CA THR A 126 -21.32 -36.58 -33.31
C THR A 126 -20.83 -36.63 -31.86
N LYS A 127 -20.86 -37.81 -31.22
CA LYS A 127 -20.31 -38.01 -29.88
C LYS A 127 -18.81 -37.70 -29.84
N ASP A 128 -18.05 -38.25 -30.79
CA ASP A 128 -16.60 -38.03 -30.87
C ASP A 128 -16.25 -36.55 -31.11
N GLN A 129 -17.04 -35.86 -31.95
CA GLN A 129 -16.90 -34.41 -32.17
C GLN A 129 -17.18 -33.59 -30.91
N LEU A 130 -18.26 -33.92 -30.18
CA LEU A 130 -18.63 -33.23 -28.94
C LEU A 130 -17.56 -33.43 -27.86
N ILE A 131 -17.10 -34.66 -27.63
CA ILE A 131 -16.02 -34.95 -26.68
C ILE A 131 -14.76 -34.16 -27.04
N GLY A 132 -14.39 -34.12 -28.34
CA GLY A 132 -13.24 -33.33 -28.80
C GLY A 132 -13.37 -31.83 -28.53
N CYS A 133 -14.58 -31.28 -28.59
CA CYS A 133 -14.85 -29.88 -28.22
C CYS A 133 -14.77 -29.68 -26.70
N THR A 134 -15.39 -30.56 -25.90
CA THR A 134 -15.37 -30.50 -24.44
C THR A 134 -13.94 -30.54 -23.89
N THR A 135 -13.09 -31.43 -24.41
CA THR A 135 -11.67 -31.50 -24.02
C THR A 135 -10.93 -30.18 -24.28
N LYS A 136 -11.19 -29.51 -25.41
CA LYS A 136 -10.58 -28.20 -25.71
C LYS A 136 -11.05 -27.11 -24.75
N ILE A 137 -12.30 -27.18 -24.28
CA ILE A 137 -12.81 -26.24 -23.29
C ILE A 137 -12.10 -26.46 -21.95
N PHE A 138 -11.98 -27.71 -21.48
CA PHE A 138 -11.24 -28.03 -20.27
C PHE A 138 -9.78 -27.54 -20.32
N GLU A 139 -9.09 -27.77 -21.44
CA GLU A 139 -7.73 -27.28 -21.64
C GLU A 139 -7.64 -25.75 -21.60
N ALA A 140 -8.61 -25.04 -22.18
CA ALA A 140 -8.67 -23.58 -22.16
C ALA A 140 -8.94 -23.03 -20.76
N CYS A 141 -9.84 -23.67 -20.00
CA CYS A 141 -10.16 -23.30 -18.62
C CYS A 141 -8.97 -23.46 -17.66
N ASN A 142 -8.01 -24.35 -17.99
CA ASN A 142 -6.82 -24.58 -17.18
C ASN A 142 -5.88 -23.34 -17.10
N PHE A 143 -6.06 -22.33 -17.96
CA PHE A 143 -5.39 -21.03 -17.85
C PHE A 143 -5.78 -20.23 -16.58
N GLN A 144 -6.93 -20.53 -15.98
CA GLN A 144 -7.41 -19.86 -14.77
C GLN A 144 -6.44 -20.06 -13.59
N ASP A 145 -5.85 -21.25 -13.43
CA ASP A 145 -4.87 -21.54 -12.36
C ASP A 145 -3.67 -20.57 -12.42
N ILE A 146 -3.11 -20.36 -13.62
CA ILE A 146 -2.01 -19.41 -13.83
C ILE A 146 -2.45 -17.97 -13.55
N THR A 147 -3.69 -17.61 -13.89
CA THR A 147 -4.23 -16.27 -13.63
C THR A 147 -4.45 -16.03 -12.14
N GLY A 148 -5.03 -17.00 -11.43
CA GLY A 148 -5.20 -16.98 -9.98
C GLY A 148 -3.86 -16.80 -9.27
N GLN A 149 -2.87 -17.64 -9.60
CA GLN A 149 -1.52 -17.53 -9.03
C GLN A 149 -0.87 -16.16 -9.29
N ARG A 150 -1.04 -15.60 -10.50
CA ARG A 150 -0.50 -14.28 -10.83
C ARG A 150 -1.18 -13.17 -10.03
N ILE A 151 -2.50 -13.23 -9.83
CA ILE A 151 -3.24 -12.27 -9.01
C ILE A 151 -2.81 -12.38 -7.55
N THR A 152 -2.69 -13.60 -7.01
CA THR A 152 -2.18 -13.82 -5.65
C THR A 152 -0.81 -13.17 -5.45
N LYS A 153 0.10 -13.30 -6.41
CA LYS A 153 1.41 -12.64 -6.36
C LYS A 153 1.33 -11.11 -6.38
N VAL A 154 0.38 -10.55 -7.12
CA VAL A 154 0.11 -9.10 -7.10
C VAL A 154 -0.39 -8.67 -5.72
N VAL A 155 -1.33 -9.41 -5.14
CA VAL A 155 -1.84 -9.18 -3.78
C VAL A 155 -0.73 -9.23 -2.73
N GLU A 156 0.15 -10.23 -2.78
CA GLU A 156 1.32 -10.31 -1.89
C GLU A 156 2.24 -9.10 -2.05
N THR A 157 2.45 -8.64 -3.29
CA THR A 157 3.27 -7.45 -3.57
C THR A 157 2.63 -6.19 -2.97
N LEU A 158 1.31 -6.04 -3.07
CA LEU A 158 0.58 -4.92 -2.45
C LEU A 158 0.71 -4.96 -0.92
N LYS A 159 0.58 -6.13 -0.29
CA LYS A 159 0.81 -6.31 1.15
C LYS A 159 2.24 -5.94 1.57
N HIS A 160 3.24 -6.25 0.74
CA HIS A 160 4.61 -5.81 0.97
C HIS A 160 4.79 -4.29 0.87
N ILE A 161 4.13 -3.64 -0.09
CA ILE A 161 4.15 -2.18 -0.22
C ILE A 161 3.53 -1.54 1.02
N ASP A 162 2.41 -2.08 1.49
CA ASP A 162 1.71 -1.60 2.70
C ASP A 162 2.62 -1.63 3.94
N ALA A 163 3.27 -2.77 4.20
CA ALA A 163 4.21 -2.89 5.31
C ALA A 163 5.40 -1.91 5.24
N ARG A 164 5.84 -1.56 4.02
CA ARG A 164 6.90 -0.55 3.84
C ARG A 164 6.40 0.86 4.08
N ILE A 165 5.18 1.16 3.66
CA ILE A 165 4.52 2.43 3.96
C ILE A 165 4.37 2.60 5.47
N GLU A 166 3.91 1.57 6.18
CA GLU A 166 3.78 1.60 7.64
C GLU A 166 5.14 1.86 8.32
N ALA A 167 6.21 1.21 7.86
CA ALA A 167 7.56 1.42 8.38
C ALA A 167 8.05 2.87 8.16
N ILE A 168 7.77 3.46 7.00
CA ILE A 168 8.10 4.86 6.69
C ILE A 168 7.33 5.80 7.62
N VAL A 169 6.02 5.58 7.79
CA VAL A 169 5.19 6.38 8.71
C VAL A 169 5.73 6.32 10.13
N LYS A 170 6.10 5.13 10.61
CA LYS A 170 6.66 4.93 11.95
C LYS A 170 8.03 5.61 12.13
N ALA A 171 8.88 5.55 11.11
CA ALA A 171 10.22 6.15 11.15
C ALA A 171 10.18 7.69 11.20
N MET A 172 9.16 8.32 10.61
CA MET A 172 9.05 9.78 10.51
C MET A 172 8.41 10.44 11.74
N GLY A 173 7.85 9.64 12.64
CA GLY A 173 7.30 10.05 13.94
C GLY A 173 5.86 10.57 13.89
N GLU A 174 5.29 10.77 15.08
CA GLU A 174 3.90 11.23 15.30
C GLU A 174 3.60 12.62 14.69
N GLU A 175 4.59 13.36 14.20
CA GLU A 175 4.40 14.67 13.57
C GLU A 175 3.57 14.61 12.28
N MET A 176 3.59 13.49 11.55
CA MET A 176 2.67 13.28 10.43
C MET A 176 1.22 13.07 10.89
N HIS A 177 0.98 12.71 12.15
CA HIS A 177 -0.36 12.45 12.69
C HIS A 177 -1.11 13.74 13.05
N ARG A 178 -0.41 14.87 13.24
CA ARG A 178 -1.02 16.15 13.64
C ARG A 178 -1.64 16.95 12.49
N GLY A 179 -1.47 16.50 11.25
CA GLY A 179 -2.08 17.11 10.05
C GLY A 179 -3.49 16.61 9.74
N ASP A 180 -3.92 15.52 10.36
CA ASP A 180 -5.24 14.92 10.16
C ASP A 180 -6.25 15.51 11.16
N GLY A 181 -6.53 16.81 10.97
CA GLY A 181 -7.78 17.36 11.45
C GLY A 181 -8.91 16.76 10.63
N SER A 182 -9.39 15.58 11.05
CA SER A 182 -10.72 14.99 10.77
C SER A 182 -11.58 15.80 9.81
N ARG A 183 -11.23 15.73 8.53
CA ARG A 183 -12.21 15.91 7.46
C ARG A 183 -12.44 14.51 6.96
N GLU A 184 -13.57 13.94 7.35
CA GLU A 184 -14.21 12.92 6.53
C GLU A 184 -14.28 13.47 5.11
N VAL A 185 -13.30 13.11 4.28
CA VAL A 185 -13.36 13.40 2.87
C VAL A 185 -14.41 12.43 2.35
N LYS A 186 -15.65 12.92 2.23
CA LYS A 186 -16.62 12.29 1.33
C LYS A 186 -15.91 12.13 -0.01
N HIS A 187 -15.64 10.88 -0.39
CA HIS A 187 -15.00 10.52 -1.63
C HIS A 187 -15.78 11.14 -2.78
N VAL A 188 -15.29 12.25 -3.31
CA VAL A 188 -15.66 12.70 -4.65
C VAL A 188 -14.72 11.95 -5.56
N HIS A 189 -15.11 10.73 -5.94
CA HIS A 189 -14.65 10.22 -7.22
C HIS A 189 -14.98 11.33 -8.23
N ALA A 190 -13.98 11.84 -8.96
CA ALA A 190 -14.28 12.41 -10.26
C ALA A 190 -15.06 11.32 -10.98
N ALA A 191 -16.37 11.53 -11.12
CA ALA A 191 -17.30 10.54 -11.62
C ALA A 191 -16.88 10.27 -13.07
N ASP A 192 -16.09 9.22 -13.24
CA ASP A 192 -15.96 8.55 -14.53
C ASP A 192 -17.38 8.08 -14.87
N PRO A 193 -18.04 8.67 -15.90
CA PRO A 193 -19.44 8.38 -16.20
C PRO A 193 -19.68 6.90 -16.50
N ASP A 194 -18.63 6.14 -16.83
CA ASP A 194 -18.70 4.71 -17.11
C ASP A 194 -18.48 3.82 -15.88
N LYS A 195 -18.05 4.36 -14.72
CA LYS A 195 -17.90 3.59 -13.47
C LYS A 195 -19.23 3.03 -12.95
N GLY A 196 -20.35 3.73 -13.20
CA GLY A 196 -21.68 3.25 -12.83
C GLY A 196 -22.20 2.12 -13.74
N LEU A 197 -21.55 1.89 -14.87
CA LEU A 197 -21.90 0.85 -15.85
C LEU A 197 -21.05 -0.42 -15.68
N LEU A 198 -19.90 -0.30 -15.03
CA LEU A 198 -19.00 -1.41 -14.70
C LEU A 198 -19.38 -2.01 -13.34
N ASN A 199 -20.50 -2.72 -13.28
CA ASN A 199 -20.80 -3.58 -12.14
C ASN A 199 -19.92 -4.83 -12.25
N GLY A 200 -18.74 -4.78 -11.62
CA GLY A 200 -17.93 -5.98 -11.38
C GLY A 200 -18.66 -6.96 -10.46
N PRO A 201 -18.12 -8.18 -10.27
CA PRO A 201 -18.65 -9.13 -9.30
C PRO A 201 -18.80 -8.44 -7.94
N GLN A 202 -20.01 -8.48 -7.35
CA GLN A 202 -20.22 -7.87 -6.04
C GLN A 202 -19.44 -8.65 -4.98
N LEU A 203 -18.74 -7.91 -4.10
CA LEU A 203 -18.15 -8.49 -2.90
C LEU A 203 -19.24 -9.24 -2.11
N PRO A 204 -18.96 -10.41 -1.51
CA PRO A 204 -19.96 -11.24 -0.85
C PRO A 204 -20.79 -10.50 0.20
N GLN A 205 -20.19 -9.56 0.93
CA GLN A 205 -20.89 -8.71 1.91
C GLN A 205 -21.89 -7.70 1.32
N ASN A 206 -21.76 -7.40 0.03
CA ASN A 206 -22.59 -6.45 -0.72
C ASN A 206 -23.41 -7.17 -1.81
N ALA A 207 -23.37 -8.50 -1.86
CA ALA A 207 -24.13 -9.28 -2.82
C ALA A 207 -25.62 -9.11 -2.56
N VAL A 208 -26.34 -8.62 -3.56
CA VAL A 208 -27.81 -8.54 -3.50
C VAL A 208 -28.35 -9.97 -3.40
N THR A 209 -29.08 -10.27 -2.34
CA THR A 209 -29.61 -11.62 -2.13
C THR A 209 -30.80 -11.89 -3.04
N GLN A 210 -31.08 -13.16 -3.33
CA GLN A 210 -32.26 -13.52 -4.13
C GLN A 210 -33.56 -12.98 -3.49
N ASP A 211 -33.64 -12.95 -2.16
CA ASP A 211 -34.76 -12.33 -1.43
C ASP A 211 -34.89 -10.82 -1.68
N ASP A 212 -33.77 -10.12 -1.89
CA ASP A 212 -33.76 -8.70 -2.23
C ASP A 212 -34.17 -8.48 -3.70
N ILE A 213 -33.78 -9.39 -4.60
CA ILE A 213 -34.19 -9.39 -6.01
C ILE A 213 -35.71 -9.62 -6.10
N ASP A 214 -36.22 -10.59 -5.35
CA ASP A 214 -37.64 -10.96 -5.36
C ASP A 214 -38.51 -9.82 -4.80
N ARG A 215 -38.04 -9.13 -3.75
CA ARG A 215 -38.68 -7.89 -3.25
C ARG A 215 -38.70 -6.75 -4.25
N LEU A 216 -37.70 -6.67 -5.12
CA LEU A 216 -37.54 -5.57 -6.07
C LEU A 216 -38.30 -5.83 -7.39
N LEU A 217 -38.48 -7.10 -7.76
CA LEU A 217 -39.19 -7.52 -8.98
C LEU A 217 -40.63 -7.98 -8.75
N GLY A 218 -41.08 -8.09 -7.50
CA GLY A 218 -42.48 -8.19 -7.14
C GLY A 218 -43.12 -9.54 -7.47
N ASN A 219 -42.60 -10.62 -6.89
CA ASN A 219 -43.38 -11.83 -6.58
C ASN A 219 -43.41 -12.03 -5.06
#